data_AF-A0A1Y6KTC1-F1
#
_entry.id   AF-A0A1Y6KTC1-F1
#
_cell.length_a   1.000
_cell.length_b   1.000
_cell.length_c   1.000
_cell.angle_alpha   90.00
_cell.angle_beta   90.00
_cell.angle_gamma   90.00
#
_symmetry.space_group_name_H-M   'P 1'
#
loop_
_entity.id
_entity.type
_entity.pdbx_description
1 polymer ?
#
loop_
_entity_poly.entity_id
_entity_poly.type
_entity_poly.pdbx_seq_one_letter_code
_entity_poly.pdbx_strand_id
1 'polypeptide(L)'
;MAAARLRALAAFPIDLPAKDAATPFQPVDVADIAATIAWLASRPIDEHATRAVSWDLMQPEPVMLGDVIAAFRRSFGTTKWPRITLPAALVDLGAAAGDLASRLGWMPPMRRTAIAELRRGVRGDPAPWIAATGIAPTRLGEAVGTHGATIQDKWFARLFLIKALIIASLVLFWVASGSIALFISFPATTAILTTRGWPEGFAIPFAAITSMMDISVGVLIAFRKTAAFGLAAGIFVSLGYMVGCAVLTPDLWLEPLGALVKTGPAIVLMLVALLMMDNR
;
A
#
# COMPACT_ATOMS: atom_id res chain seq x y z
N MET A 1 -7.56 -6.01 10.40
CA MET A 1 -6.88 -5.91 9.07
C MET A 1 -7.85 -5.95 7.88
N ALA A 2 -8.88 -6.80 7.86
CA ALA A 2 -9.81 -6.88 6.73
C ALA A 2 -10.52 -5.54 6.41
N ALA A 3 -11.00 -4.82 7.44
CA ALA A 3 -11.69 -3.55 7.25
C ALA A 3 -10.84 -2.45 6.58
N ALA A 4 -9.53 -2.38 6.84
CA ALA A 4 -8.64 -1.42 6.19
C ALA A 4 -8.54 -1.67 4.67
N ARG A 5 -8.51 -2.95 4.25
CA ARG A 5 -8.49 -3.34 2.84
C ARG A 5 -9.80 -3.02 2.13
N LEU A 6 -10.94 -3.29 2.78
CA LEU A 6 -12.26 -2.94 2.27
C LEU A 6 -12.41 -1.42 2.11
N ARG A 7 -11.93 -0.64 3.08
CA ARG A 7 -11.90 0.82 2.99
C ARG A 7 -11.04 1.31 1.82
N ALA A 8 -9.85 0.72 1.63
CA ALA A 8 -9.00 1.04 0.50
C ALA A 8 -9.69 0.73 -0.84
N LEU A 9 -10.27 -0.46 -1.01
CA LEU A 9 -11.04 -0.81 -2.22
C LEU A 9 -12.20 0.17 -2.48
N ALA A 10 -12.91 0.59 -1.43
CA ALA A 10 -13.99 1.57 -1.55
C ALA A 10 -13.50 3.00 -1.89
N ALA A 11 -12.23 3.33 -1.63
CA ALA A 11 -11.67 4.64 -1.91
C ALA A 11 -11.15 4.81 -3.34
N PHE A 12 -10.99 3.72 -4.10
CA PHE A 12 -10.48 3.73 -5.48
C PHE A 12 -11.56 3.37 -6.51
N PRO A 13 -11.39 3.79 -7.79
CA PRO A 13 -12.32 3.46 -8.88
C PRO A 13 -12.13 2.02 -9.43
N ILE A 14 -11.81 1.07 -8.55
CA ILE A 14 -11.52 -0.32 -8.89
C ILE A 14 -12.64 -1.20 -8.33
N ASP A 15 -13.15 -2.13 -9.14
CA ASP A 15 -14.11 -3.15 -8.67
C ASP A 15 -13.46 -4.54 -8.65
N LEU A 16 -14.02 -5.40 -7.79
CA LEU A 16 -13.62 -6.80 -7.73
C LEU A 16 -14.17 -7.56 -8.95
N PRO A 17 -13.49 -8.65 -9.37
CA PRO A 17 -14.07 -9.60 -10.32
C PRO A 17 -15.46 -10.04 -9.86
N ALA A 18 -16.41 -10.24 -10.79
CA ALA A 18 -17.81 -10.55 -10.45
C ALA A 18 -17.97 -11.74 -9.50
N LYS A 19 -17.14 -12.79 -9.67
CA LYS A 19 -17.12 -13.96 -8.79
C LYS A 19 -16.70 -13.62 -7.36
N ASP A 20 -15.70 -12.76 -7.21
CA ASP A 20 -15.18 -12.32 -5.91
C ASP A 20 -16.20 -11.36 -5.24
N ALA A 21 -16.85 -10.50 -6.02
CA ALA A 21 -17.90 -9.59 -5.53
C ALA A 21 -19.14 -10.34 -5.03
N ALA A 22 -19.49 -11.46 -5.65
CA ALA A 22 -20.59 -12.35 -5.26
C ALA A 22 -20.22 -13.28 -4.08
N THR A 23 -19.02 -13.16 -3.51
CA THR A 23 -18.64 -13.97 -2.36
C THR A 23 -19.44 -13.53 -1.13
N PRO A 24 -20.08 -14.45 -0.40
CA PRO A 24 -20.83 -14.14 0.80
C PRO A 24 -19.94 -13.65 1.94
N PHE A 25 -20.42 -12.64 2.67
CA PHE A 25 -19.70 -12.00 3.76
C PHE A 25 -20.68 -11.56 4.86
N GLN A 26 -20.43 -11.98 6.10
CA GLN A 26 -21.18 -11.55 7.27
C GLN A 26 -20.30 -10.70 8.19
N PRO A 27 -20.34 -9.37 8.07
CA PRO A 27 -19.60 -8.47 8.94
C PRO A 27 -20.21 -8.41 10.34
N VAL A 28 -19.43 -7.90 11.29
CA VAL A 28 -19.84 -7.56 12.65
C VAL A 28 -19.39 -6.14 12.98
N ASP A 29 -20.21 -5.38 13.71
CA ASP A 29 -19.80 -4.09 14.24
C ASP A 29 -18.83 -4.29 15.42
N VAL A 30 -17.81 -3.44 15.51
CA VAL A 30 -16.89 -3.43 16.65
C VAL A 30 -17.64 -3.08 17.95
N ALA A 31 -18.71 -2.30 17.88
CA ALA A 31 -19.56 -1.98 19.03
C ALA A 31 -20.25 -3.24 19.58
N ASP A 32 -20.72 -4.14 18.71
CA ASP A 32 -21.34 -5.41 19.15
C ASP A 32 -20.32 -6.36 19.78
N ILE A 33 -19.08 -6.37 19.27
CA ILE A 33 -17.96 -7.09 19.90
C ILE A 33 -17.69 -6.52 21.30
N ALA A 34 -17.59 -5.20 21.42
CA ALA A 34 -17.34 -4.54 22.69
C ALA A 34 -18.48 -4.79 23.70
N ALA A 35 -19.74 -4.73 23.24
CA ALA A 35 -20.91 -5.05 24.04
C ALA A 35 -20.89 -6.51 24.52
N THR A 36 -20.50 -7.44 23.65
CA THR A 36 -20.37 -8.86 24.00
C THR A 36 -19.28 -9.09 25.05
N ILE A 37 -18.13 -8.42 24.91
CA ILE A 37 -17.05 -8.48 25.90
C ILE A 37 -17.49 -7.90 27.24
N ALA A 38 -18.16 -6.74 27.24
CA ALA A 38 -18.68 -6.13 28.46
C ALA A 38 -19.74 -7.02 29.14
N TRP A 39 -20.61 -7.63 28.34
CA TRP A 39 -21.60 -8.59 28.82
C TRP A 39 -20.93 -9.79 29.49
N LEU A 40 -19.91 -10.39 28.86
CA LEU A 40 -19.15 -11.51 29.44
C LEU A 40 -18.43 -11.11 30.73
N ALA A 41 -17.81 -9.92 30.76
CA ALA A 41 -17.08 -9.43 31.92
C ALA A 41 -17.97 -9.16 33.15
N SER A 42 -19.27 -8.95 32.94
CA SER A 42 -20.24 -8.75 34.01
C SER A 42 -20.76 -10.04 34.66
N ARG A 43 -20.40 -11.22 34.12
CA ARG A 43 -20.89 -12.53 34.56
C ARG A 43 -19.95 -13.19 35.57
N PRO A 44 -20.48 -13.96 36.54
CA PRO A 44 -19.65 -14.76 37.44
C PRO A 44 -18.77 -15.75 36.66
N ILE A 45 -17.52 -15.90 37.08
CA ILE A 45 -16.55 -16.81 36.42
C ILE A 45 -17.01 -18.28 36.47
N ASP A 46 -17.77 -18.64 37.51
CA ASP A 46 -18.27 -20.00 37.72
C ASP A 46 -19.57 -20.30 36.94
N GLU A 47 -20.11 -19.32 36.21
CA GLU A 47 -21.31 -19.51 35.40
C GLU A 47 -21.03 -20.44 34.23
N HIS A 48 -21.62 -21.65 34.27
CA HIS A 48 -21.39 -22.69 33.29
C HIS A 48 -21.84 -22.30 31.87
N ALA A 49 -22.84 -21.42 31.77
CA ALA A 49 -23.39 -20.94 30.50
C ALA A 49 -22.45 -20.03 29.71
N THR A 50 -21.43 -19.45 30.36
CA THR A 50 -20.43 -18.57 29.73
C THR A 50 -19.02 -19.17 29.72
N ARG A 51 -18.86 -20.38 30.25
CA ARG A 51 -17.56 -21.05 30.36
C ARG A 51 -17.21 -21.74 29.04
N ALA A 52 -16.08 -21.35 28.45
CA ALA A 52 -15.54 -21.95 27.22
C ALA A 52 -16.51 -21.95 26.01
N VAL A 53 -17.38 -20.95 25.94
CA VAL A 53 -18.31 -20.77 24.80
C VAL A 53 -17.56 -20.30 23.56
N SER A 54 -18.02 -20.78 22.40
CA SER A 54 -17.59 -20.32 21.08
C SER A 54 -18.81 -19.84 20.31
N TRP A 55 -18.78 -18.57 19.90
CA TRP A 55 -19.89 -17.91 19.25
C TRP A 55 -19.44 -17.19 17.98
N ASP A 56 -20.28 -17.26 16.96
CA ASP A 56 -20.11 -16.55 15.71
C ASP A 56 -20.70 -15.14 15.84
N LEU A 57 -19.84 -14.16 16.09
CA LEU A 57 -20.25 -12.75 16.20
C LEU A 57 -20.37 -12.15 14.80
N MET A 58 -21.60 -11.99 14.31
CA MET A 58 -21.88 -11.46 12.98
C MET A 58 -23.33 -11.00 12.82
N GLN A 59 -23.60 -10.14 11.84
CA GLN A 59 -24.96 -9.75 11.52
C GLN A 59 -25.79 -10.96 11.03
N PRO A 60 -27.13 -10.99 11.27
CA PRO A 60 -27.97 -12.13 10.93
C PRO A 60 -28.01 -12.42 9.42
N GLU A 61 -28.08 -11.38 8.60
CA GLU A 61 -28.25 -11.51 7.15
C GLU A 61 -26.90 -11.56 6.42
N PRO A 62 -26.61 -12.64 5.67
CA PRO A 62 -25.47 -12.66 4.76
C PRO A 62 -25.60 -11.60 3.68
N VAL A 63 -24.56 -10.79 3.48
CA VAL A 63 -24.47 -9.84 2.36
C VAL A 63 -23.39 -10.29 1.39
N MET A 64 -23.37 -9.75 0.18
CA MET A 64 -22.27 -10.00 -0.75
C MET A 64 -21.11 -9.04 -0.46
N LEU A 65 -19.89 -9.49 -0.73
CA LEU A 65 -18.69 -8.66 -0.57
C LEU A 65 -18.78 -7.35 -1.36
N GLY A 66 -19.37 -7.39 -2.56
CA GLY A 66 -19.66 -6.20 -3.37
C GLY A 66 -20.58 -5.20 -2.67
N ASP A 67 -21.57 -5.68 -1.90
CA ASP A 67 -22.50 -4.83 -1.14
C ASP A 67 -21.81 -4.18 0.06
N VAL A 68 -20.89 -4.90 0.70
CA VAL A 68 -20.03 -4.35 1.76
C VAL A 68 -19.20 -3.19 1.21
N ILE A 69 -18.53 -3.39 0.07
CA ILE A 69 -17.77 -2.33 -0.60
C ILE A 69 -18.69 -1.16 -0.97
N ALA A 70 -19.87 -1.43 -1.50
CA ALA A 70 -20.85 -0.39 -1.86
C ALA A 70 -21.30 0.43 -0.65
N ALA A 71 -21.49 -0.19 0.52
CA ALA A 71 -21.79 0.51 1.76
C ALA A 71 -20.65 1.46 2.16
N PHE A 72 -19.40 0.99 2.18
CA PHE A 72 -18.25 1.85 2.46
C PHE A 72 -18.11 3.01 1.45
N ARG A 73 -18.40 2.77 0.16
CA ARG A 73 -18.37 3.82 -0.87
C ARG A 73 -19.40 4.93 -0.62
N ARG A 74 -20.59 4.57 -0.14
CA ARG A 74 -21.61 5.56 0.27
C ARG A 74 -21.08 6.45 1.39
N SER A 75 -20.47 5.86 2.41
CA SER A 75 -19.85 6.62 3.52
C SER A 75 -18.69 7.49 3.05
N PHE A 76 -17.87 7.01 2.11
CA PHE A 76 -16.77 7.79 1.54
C PHE A 76 -17.20 8.87 0.53
N GLY A 77 -18.44 8.84 0.04
CA GLY A 77 -18.92 9.72 -1.02
C GLY A 77 -18.41 9.37 -2.42
N THR A 78 -17.90 8.14 -2.63
CA THR A 78 -17.31 7.68 -3.89
C THR A 78 -18.29 6.87 -4.75
N THR A 79 -19.57 6.82 -4.39
CA THR A 79 -20.59 6.02 -5.09
C THR A 79 -20.70 6.36 -6.58
N LYS A 80 -20.57 7.65 -6.94
CA LYS A 80 -20.68 8.13 -8.34
C LYS A 80 -19.44 7.89 -9.19
N TRP A 81 -18.33 7.46 -8.60
CA TRP A 81 -17.08 7.27 -9.36
C TRP A 81 -17.20 6.05 -10.27
N PRO A 82 -16.74 6.14 -11.54
CA PRO A 82 -16.76 5.01 -12.46
C PRO A 82 -15.96 3.85 -11.88
N ARG A 83 -16.38 2.62 -12.23
CA ARG A 83 -15.74 1.39 -11.78
C ARG A 83 -15.02 0.73 -12.94
N ILE A 84 -13.77 0.37 -12.72
CA ILE A 84 -13.00 -0.47 -13.63
C ILE A 84 -12.89 -1.85 -12.96
N THR A 85 -13.57 -2.83 -13.53
CA THR A 85 -13.49 -4.22 -13.07
C THR A 85 -12.14 -4.79 -13.44
N LEU A 86 -11.34 -5.17 -12.45
CA LEU A 86 -10.06 -5.81 -12.72
C LEU A 86 -10.26 -7.28 -13.14
N PRO A 87 -9.55 -7.75 -14.16
CA PRO A 87 -9.43 -9.18 -14.43
C PRO A 87 -8.86 -9.91 -13.20
N ALA A 88 -9.35 -11.12 -12.92
CA ALA A 88 -8.89 -11.93 -11.78
C ALA A 88 -7.36 -12.14 -11.81
N ALA A 89 -6.76 -12.28 -12.99
CA ALA A 89 -5.31 -12.40 -13.14
C ALA A 89 -4.53 -11.20 -12.61
N LEU A 90 -5.03 -9.97 -12.77
CA LEU A 90 -4.36 -8.77 -12.23
C LEU A 90 -4.46 -8.72 -10.70
N VAL A 91 -5.60 -9.17 -10.16
CA VAL A 91 -5.80 -9.31 -8.71
C VAL A 91 -4.81 -10.32 -8.12
N ASP A 92 -4.64 -11.46 -8.78
CA ASP A 92 -3.71 -12.52 -8.36
C ASP A 92 -2.24 -12.10 -8.49
N LEU A 93 -1.89 -11.37 -9.56
CA LEU A 93 -0.56 -10.79 -9.76
C LEU A 93 -0.25 -9.77 -8.66
N GLY A 94 -1.21 -8.88 -8.35
CA GLY A 94 -1.08 -7.92 -7.24
C GLY A 94 -0.86 -8.60 -5.89
N ALA A 95 -1.58 -9.69 -5.61
CA ALA A 95 -1.36 -10.48 -4.40
C ALA A 95 0.02 -11.16 -4.37
N ALA A 96 0.50 -11.66 -5.52
CA ALA A 96 1.83 -12.26 -5.63
C ALA A 96 2.94 -11.22 -5.39
N ALA A 97 2.78 -10.01 -5.94
CA ALA A 97 3.68 -8.89 -5.67
C ALA A 97 3.65 -8.50 -4.18
N GLY A 98 2.48 -8.56 -3.53
CA GLY A 98 2.35 -8.40 -2.08
C GLY A 98 3.11 -9.47 -1.29
N ASP A 99 3.08 -10.73 -1.69
CA ASP A 99 3.86 -11.77 -1.00
C ASP A 99 5.37 -11.53 -1.14
N LEU A 100 5.84 -11.08 -2.31
CA LEU A 100 7.24 -10.68 -2.51
C LEU A 100 7.62 -9.48 -1.63
N ALA A 101 6.80 -8.43 -1.61
CA ALA A 101 7.02 -7.27 -0.75
C ALA A 101 7.05 -7.66 0.74
N SER A 102 6.26 -8.66 1.14
CA SER A 102 6.32 -9.21 2.51
C SER A 102 7.68 -9.83 2.83
N ARG A 103 8.34 -10.48 1.88
CA ARG A 103 9.69 -11.05 2.08
C ARG A 103 10.74 -9.95 2.27
N LEU A 104 10.50 -8.78 1.68
CA LEU A 104 11.33 -7.58 1.84
C LEU A 104 11.01 -6.81 3.14
N GLY A 105 10.15 -7.36 4.01
CA GLY A 105 9.78 -6.79 5.30
C GLY A 105 8.60 -5.83 5.28
N TRP A 106 7.94 -5.64 4.13
CA TRP A 106 6.77 -4.76 4.04
C TRP A 106 5.49 -5.44 4.51
N MET A 107 4.49 -4.63 4.90
CA MET A 107 3.15 -5.10 5.24
C MET A 107 2.16 -4.68 4.14
N PRO A 108 2.14 -5.34 2.97
CA PRO A 108 1.34 -4.90 1.86
C PRO A 108 -0.17 -5.06 2.11
N PRO A 109 -0.98 -4.21 1.46
CA PRO A 109 -2.44 -4.24 1.51
C PRO A 109 -3.04 -5.61 1.19
N MET A 110 -2.57 -6.20 0.10
CA MET A 110 -3.13 -7.36 -0.54
C MET A 110 -2.04 -8.43 -0.64
N ARG A 111 -2.33 -9.63 -0.14
CA ARG A 111 -1.47 -10.82 -0.18
C ARG A 111 -2.31 -12.00 -0.65
N ARG A 112 -1.70 -13.08 -1.14
CA ARG A 112 -2.47 -14.25 -1.62
C ARG A 112 -3.39 -14.82 -0.55
N THR A 113 -2.92 -14.89 0.70
CA THR A 113 -3.73 -15.35 1.83
C THR A 113 -4.94 -14.46 2.10
N ALA A 114 -4.76 -13.13 2.07
CA ALA A 114 -5.85 -12.19 2.27
C ALA A 114 -6.92 -12.30 1.17
N ILE A 115 -6.50 -12.50 -0.08
CA ILE A 115 -7.44 -12.71 -1.20
C ILE A 115 -8.13 -14.07 -1.08
N ALA A 116 -7.40 -15.12 -0.71
CA ALA A 116 -7.99 -16.45 -0.51
C ALA A 116 -9.05 -16.43 0.60
N GLU A 117 -8.78 -15.76 1.73
CA GLU A 117 -9.76 -15.59 2.81
C GLU A 117 -10.97 -14.75 2.35
N LEU A 118 -10.74 -13.68 1.59
CA LEU A 118 -11.84 -12.88 1.02
C LEU A 118 -12.72 -13.71 0.07
N ARG A 119 -12.11 -14.54 -0.79
CA ARG A 119 -12.79 -15.43 -1.76
C ARG A 119 -13.45 -16.64 -1.11
N ARG A 120 -12.93 -17.09 0.04
CA ARG A 120 -13.56 -18.13 0.87
C ARG A 120 -14.88 -17.61 1.45
N GLY A 121 -14.95 -16.32 1.71
CA GLY A 121 -16.08 -15.68 2.35
C GLY A 121 -16.08 -15.91 3.86
N VAL A 122 -16.87 -15.10 4.55
CA VAL A 122 -17.05 -15.21 6.00
C VAL A 122 -18.53 -15.47 6.24
N ARG A 123 -18.83 -16.64 6.81
CA ARG A 123 -20.18 -17.10 7.15
C ARG A 123 -20.16 -17.83 8.49
N GLY A 124 -21.27 -17.77 9.20
CA GLY A 124 -21.51 -18.52 10.44
C GLY A 124 -22.94 -18.34 10.94
N ASP A 125 -23.19 -18.82 12.14
CA ASP A 125 -24.52 -18.78 12.75
C ASP A 125 -24.52 -17.91 14.02
N PRO A 126 -25.04 -16.66 13.95
CA PRO A 126 -25.12 -15.80 15.13
C PRO A 126 -26.27 -16.16 16.07
N ALA A 127 -27.15 -17.12 15.74
CA ALA A 127 -28.31 -17.44 16.58
C ALA A 127 -27.96 -17.83 18.03
N PRO A 128 -26.94 -18.67 18.30
CA PRO A 128 -26.54 -19.00 19.67
C PRO A 128 -26.03 -17.78 20.46
N TRP A 129 -25.31 -16.87 19.80
CA TRP A 129 -24.82 -15.64 20.40
C TRP A 129 -25.97 -14.71 20.78
N ILE A 130 -26.91 -14.49 19.85
CA ILE A 130 -28.08 -13.65 20.06
C ILE A 130 -28.95 -14.22 21.17
N ALA A 131 -29.19 -15.53 21.16
CA ALA A 131 -30.00 -16.21 22.16
C ALA A 131 -29.38 -16.13 23.57
N ALA A 132 -28.06 -16.25 23.68
CA ALA A 132 -27.37 -16.21 24.97
C ALA A 132 -27.25 -14.78 25.53
N THR A 133 -26.93 -13.80 24.68
CA THR A 133 -26.61 -12.45 25.13
C THR A 133 -27.80 -11.49 25.10
N GLY A 134 -28.82 -11.78 24.27
CA GLY A 134 -29.91 -10.85 23.96
C GLY A 134 -29.48 -9.66 23.09
N ILE A 135 -28.23 -9.61 22.63
CA ILE A 135 -27.73 -8.53 21.79
C ILE A 135 -28.34 -8.64 20.40
N ALA A 136 -29.00 -7.58 19.95
CA ALA A 136 -29.45 -7.45 18.56
C ALA A 136 -28.27 -6.95 17.71
N PRO A 137 -27.72 -7.75 16.78
CA PRO A 137 -26.53 -7.35 16.05
C PRO A 137 -26.84 -6.20 15.09
N THR A 138 -25.91 -5.26 14.99
CA THR A 138 -26.01 -4.09 14.14
C THR A 138 -25.87 -4.49 12.67
N ARG A 139 -26.80 -4.03 11.82
CA ARG A 139 -26.72 -4.32 10.38
C ARG A 139 -25.67 -3.44 9.70
N LEU A 140 -25.07 -3.93 8.60
CA LEU A 140 -24.06 -3.21 7.83
C LEU A 140 -24.45 -1.77 7.47
N GLY A 141 -25.71 -1.56 7.04
CA GLY A 141 -26.20 -0.22 6.67
C GLY A 141 -26.21 0.75 7.85
N GLU A 142 -26.56 0.25 9.04
CA GLU A 142 -26.60 1.01 10.29
C GLU A 142 -25.17 1.29 10.77
N ALA A 143 -24.31 0.27 10.84
CA ALA A 143 -22.91 0.37 11.26
C ALA A 143 -22.11 1.40 10.44
N VAL A 144 -22.31 1.41 9.12
CA VAL A 144 -21.63 2.34 8.22
C VAL A 144 -22.26 3.75 8.26
N GLY A 145 -23.54 3.85 8.59
CA GLY A 145 -24.27 5.11 8.71
C GLY A 145 -23.98 5.86 10.02
N THR A 146 -23.78 5.14 11.12
CA THR A 146 -23.46 5.71 12.45
C THR A 146 -22.04 6.26 12.50
N HIS A 147 -21.10 5.63 11.79
CA HIS A 147 -19.70 6.05 11.71
C HIS A 147 -19.37 6.56 10.31
N GLY A 148 -19.79 7.80 10.01
CA GLY A 148 -19.44 8.48 8.77
C GLY A 148 -17.92 8.54 8.58
N ALA A 149 -17.44 8.23 7.38
CA ALA A 149 -16.01 8.22 7.08
C ALA A 149 -15.39 9.59 7.31
N THR A 150 -14.47 9.66 8.27
CA THR A 150 -13.76 10.90 8.61
C THR A 150 -12.79 11.29 7.47
N ILE A 151 -12.29 12.52 7.52
CA ILE A 151 -11.23 12.98 6.61
C ILE A 151 -10.00 12.07 6.74
N GLN A 152 -9.67 11.64 7.96
CA GLN A 152 -8.56 10.74 8.22
C GLN A 152 -8.77 9.36 7.57
N ASP A 153 -9.99 8.80 7.64
CA ASP A 153 -10.31 7.53 6.98
C ASP A 153 -10.15 7.61 5.46
N LYS A 154 -10.58 8.73 4.87
CA LYS A 154 -10.45 8.99 3.42
C LYS A 154 -8.99 9.08 3.00
N TRP A 155 -8.19 9.85 3.73
CA TRP A 155 -6.75 9.99 3.45
C TRP A 155 -6.02 8.67 3.65
N PHE A 156 -6.28 7.97 4.76
CA PHE A 156 -5.70 6.66 5.03
C PHE A 156 -6.01 5.68 3.89
N ALA A 157 -7.28 5.54 3.51
CA ALA A 157 -7.70 4.61 2.46
C ALA A 157 -7.04 4.90 1.10
N ARG A 158 -6.89 6.18 0.73
CA ARG A 158 -6.22 6.61 -0.52
C ARG A 158 -4.71 6.39 -0.46
N LEU A 159 -4.08 6.84 0.62
CA LEU A 159 -2.63 6.76 0.79
C LEU A 159 -2.15 5.31 0.96
N PHE A 160 -3.00 4.41 1.44
CA PHE A 160 -2.66 3.01 1.69
C PHE A 160 -2.14 2.28 0.45
N LEU A 161 -2.77 2.44 -0.72
CA LEU A 161 -2.29 1.85 -1.98
C LEU A 161 -1.21 2.72 -2.64
N ILE A 162 -1.34 4.04 -2.56
CA ILE A 162 -0.37 4.98 -3.16
C ILE A 162 1.03 4.80 -2.55
N LYS A 163 1.13 4.56 -1.24
CA LYS A 163 2.41 4.28 -0.56
C LYS A 163 3.17 3.14 -1.24
N ALA A 164 2.49 2.03 -1.51
CA ALA A 164 3.10 0.86 -2.14
C ALA A 164 3.57 1.18 -3.57
N LEU A 165 2.75 1.93 -4.32
CA LEU A 165 3.10 2.38 -5.66
C LEU A 165 4.33 3.29 -5.67
N ILE A 166 4.39 4.28 -4.77
CA ILE A 166 5.52 5.20 -4.64
C ILE A 166 6.82 4.43 -4.39
N ILE A 167 6.83 3.53 -3.41
CA ILE A 167 8.03 2.75 -3.07
C ILE A 167 8.45 1.86 -4.24
N ALA A 168 7.51 1.13 -4.86
CA ALA A 168 7.81 0.27 -6.00
C ALA A 168 8.37 1.07 -7.20
N SER A 169 7.77 2.22 -7.50
CA SER A 169 8.24 3.13 -8.56
C SER A 169 9.64 3.67 -8.27
N LEU A 170 9.94 4.07 -7.03
CA LEU A 170 11.26 4.55 -6.65
C LEU A 170 12.32 3.44 -6.74
N VAL A 171 12.03 2.25 -6.23
CA VAL A 171 12.95 1.09 -6.35
C VAL A 171 13.25 0.81 -7.82
N LEU A 172 12.21 0.72 -8.65
CA LEU A 172 12.36 0.47 -10.09
C LEU A 172 13.18 1.58 -10.76
N PHE A 173 12.87 2.85 -10.45
CA PHE A 173 13.58 4.00 -11.00
C PHE A 173 15.08 3.94 -10.69
N TRP A 174 15.46 3.77 -9.43
CA TRP A 174 16.85 3.76 -8.98
C TRP A 174 17.63 2.54 -9.50
N VAL A 175 17.04 1.33 -9.41
CA VAL A 175 17.71 0.12 -9.91
C VAL A 175 17.82 0.14 -11.43
N ALA A 176 16.77 0.52 -12.15
CA ALA A 176 16.78 0.54 -13.61
C ALA A 176 17.72 1.61 -14.15
N SER A 177 17.69 2.84 -13.61
CA SER A 177 18.58 3.92 -14.06
C SER A 177 20.05 3.55 -13.89
N GLY A 178 20.45 3.11 -12.69
CA GLY A 178 21.82 2.66 -12.44
C GLY A 178 22.21 1.44 -13.27
N SER A 179 21.30 0.48 -13.49
CA SER A 179 21.59 -0.70 -14.33
C SER A 179 21.75 -0.35 -15.80
N ILE A 180 20.91 0.54 -16.33
CA ILE A 180 21.02 1.02 -17.71
C ILE A 180 22.34 1.77 -17.88
N ALA A 181 22.68 2.68 -16.95
CA ALA A 181 23.94 3.41 -16.98
C ALA A 181 25.16 2.49 -16.91
N LEU A 182 25.12 1.45 -16.08
CA LEU A 182 26.25 0.54 -15.86
C LEU A 182 26.44 -0.50 -16.98
N PHE A 183 25.36 -1.07 -17.52
CA PHE A 183 25.45 -2.23 -18.42
C PHE A 183 25.11 -1.94 -19.88
N ILE A 184 24.26 -0.94 -20.15
CA ILE A 184 23.73 -0.68 -21.49
C ILE A 184 24.36 0.59 -22.08
N SER A 185 24.35 1.67 -21.30
CA SER A 185 24.73 3.01 -21.72
C SER A 185 26.07 3.45 -21.11
N PHE A 186 26.91 2.49 -20.69
CA PHE A 186 28.18 2.80 -20.03
C PHE A 186 29.09 3.70 -20.89
N PRO A 187 29.30 3.42 -22.20
CA PRO A 187 30.10 4.30 -23.05
C PRO A 187 29.52 5.72 -23.19
N ALA A 188 28.19 5.84 -23.23
CA ALA A 188 27.53 7.16 -23.28
C ALA A 188 27.67 7.91 -21.95
N THR A 189 27.57 7.19 -20.82
CA THR A 189 27.72 7.74 -19.48
C THR A 189 29.14 8.28 -19.25
N THR A 190 30.17 7.54 -19.67
CA THR A 190 31.55 8.01 -19.59
C THR A 190 31.83 9.14 -20.58
N ALA A 191 31.23 9.10 -21.78
CA ALA A 191 31.37 10.16 -22.78
C ALA A 191 30.90 11.53 -22.28
N ILE A 192 29.89 11.60 -21.40
CA ILE A 192 29.44 12.85 -20.78
C ILE A 192 30.60 13.56 -20.06
N LEU A 193 31.48 12.82 -19.40
CA LEU A 193 32.61 13.36 -18.66
C LEU A 193 33.82 13.60 -19.57
N THR A 194 34.17 12.64 -20.43
CA THR A 194 35.38 12.72 -21.27
C THR A 194 35.27 13.81 -22.34
N THR A 195 34.08 14.02 -22.93
CA THR A 195 33.85 15.13 -23.88
C THR A 195 34.01 16.51 -23.24
N ARG A 196 33.97 16.58 -21.91
CA ARG A 196 34.17 17.79 -21.10
C ARG A 196 35.59 17.88 -20.51
N GLY A 197 36.52 17.08 -21.03
CA GLY A 197 37.95 17.15 -20.69
C GLY A 197 38.36 16.33 -19.46
N TRP A 198 37.46 15.51 -18.89
CA TRP A 198 37.85 14.61 -17.80
C TRP A 198 38.72 13.46 -18.34
N PRO A 199 39.86 13.14 -17.70
CA PRO A 199 40.66 11.98 -18.08
C PRO A 199 39.85 10.68 -17.98
N GLU A 200 40.04 9.76 -18.93
CA GLU A 200 39.34 8.47 -18.93
C GLU A 200 39.57 7.67 -17.63
N GLY A 201 40.80 7.74 -17.09
CA GLY A 201 41.17 7.12 -15.82
C GLY A 201 40.35 7.61 -14.62
N PHE A 202 39.68 8.75 -14.73
CA PHE A 202 38.72 9.23 -13.74
C PHE A 202 37.26 9.02 -14.18
N ALA A 203 36.94 9.30 -15.45
CA ALA A 203 35.57 9.22 -15.97
C ALA A 203 34.96 7.82 -15.85
N ILE A 204 35.75 6.77 -16.14
CA ILE A 204 35.31 5.37 -16.08
C ILE A 204 34.96 4.95 -14.65
N PRO A 205 35.87 5.04 -13.66
CA PRO A 205 35.53 4.64 -12.29
C PRO A 205 34.44 5.52 -11.69
N PHE A 206 34.42 6.82 -12.00
CA PHE A 206 33.35 7.70 -11.53
C PHE A 206 31.98 7.25 -12.03
N ALA A 207 31.81 7.03 -13.34
CA ALA A 207 30.56 6.56 -13.93
C ALA A 207 30.12 5.21 -13.36
N ALA A 208 31.06 4.29 -13.13
CA ALA A 208 30.77 3.00 -12.53
C ALA A 208 30.28 3.14 -11.07
N ILE A 209 31.00 3.93 -10.26
CA ILE A 209 30.65 4.16 -8.85
C ILE A 209 29.29 4.84 -8.73
N THR A 210 29.01 5.87 -9.52
CA THR A 210 27.71 6.56 -9.47
C THR A 210 26.57 5.65 -9.90
N SER A 211 26.77 4.82 -10.92
CA SER A 211 25.75 3.85 -11.35
C SER A 211 25.49 2.77 -10.30
N MET A 212 26.55 2.28 -9.64
CA MET A 212 26.43 1.34 -8.52
C MET A 212 25.75 1.98 -7.29
N MET A 213 25.98 3.27 -7.06
CA MET A 213 25.34 4.04 -6.00
C MET A 213 23.83 4.12 -6.23
N ASP A 214 23.38 4.39 -7.45
CA ASP A 214 21.96 4.42 -7.80
C ASP A 214 21.28 3.07 -7.55
N ILE A 215 21.90 1.97 -8.00
CA ILE A 215 21.41 0.61 -7.74
C ILE A 215 21.32 0.36 -6.22
N SER A 216 22.36 0.76 -5.47
CA SER A 216 22.41 0.59 -4.02
C SER A 216 21.30 1.36 -3.31
N VAL A 217 21.01 2.59 -3.73
CA VAL A 217 19.87 3.38 -3.23
C VAL A 217 18.56 2.64 -3.48
N GLY A 218 18.34 2.15 -4.70
CA GLY A 218 17.14 1.38 -5.05
C GLY A 218 16.98 0.12 -4.20
N VAL A 219 18.06 -0.63 -3.99
CA VAL A 219 18.08 -1.82 -3.12
C VAL A 219 17.77 -1.46 -1.67
N LEU A 220 18.38 -0.39 -1.13
CA LEU A 220 18.11 0.08 0.23
C LEU A 220 16.64 0.46 0.41
N ILE A 221 16.03 1.12 -0.58
CA ILE A 221 14.59 1.45 -0.58
C ILE A 221 13.73 0.18 -0.62
N ALA A 222 14.17 -0.86 -1.33
CA ALA A 222 13.40 -2.10 -1.47
C ALA A 222 13.21 -2.83 -0.14
N PHE A 223 14.19 -2.80 0.76
CA PHE A 223 14.09 -3.43 2.07
C PHE A 223 13.51 -2.49 3.13
N ARG A 224 12.38 -2.88 3.76
CA ARG A 224 11.65 -2.04 4.73
C ARG A 224 12.53 -1.48 5.86
N LYS A 225 13.51 -2.26 6.33
CA LYS A 225 14.43 -1.89 7.43
C LYS A 225 15.38 -0.76 7.05
N THR A 226 15.82 -0.74 5.79
CA THR A 226 16.78 0.25 5.27
C THR A 226 16.12 1.34 4.45
N ALA A 227 14.82 1.23 4.16
CA ALA A 227 14.14 2.11 3.22
C ALA A 227 14.22 3.60 3.60
N ALA A 228 14.15 3.93 4.89
CA ALA A 228 14.27 5.32 5.34
C ALA A 228 15.67 5.88 5.01
N PHE A 229 16.71 5.08 5.25
CA PHE A 229 18.08 5.42 4.89
C PHE A 229 18.27 5.50 3.38
N GLY A 230 17.72 4.56 2.61
CA GLY A 230 17.75 4.58 1.15
C GLY A 230 17.07 5.82 0.56
N LEU A 231 15.90 6.20 1.06
CA LEU A 231 15.20 7.42 0.65
C LEU A 231 16.01 8.68 0.96
N ALA A 232 16.58 8.77 2.17
CA ALA A 232 17.44 9.89 2.56
C ALA A 232 18.70 9.96 1.67
N ALA A 233 19.37 8.83 1.46
CA ALA A 233 20.52 8.73 0.57
C ALA A 233 20.16 9.15 -0.86
N GLY A 234 19.04 8.69 -1.39
CA GLY A 234 18.55 9.07 -2.72
C GLY A 234 18.28 10.58 -2.85
N ILE A 235 17.76 11.23 -1.81
CA ILE A 235 17.61 12.69 -1.74
C ILE A 235 18.98 13.38 -1.81
N PHE A 236 19.93 12.97 -0.97
CA PHE A 236 21.28 13.55 -0.97
C PHE A 236 22.01 13.35 -2.30
N VAL A 237 21.94 12.15 -2.87
CA VAL A 237 22.52 11.83 -4.19
C VAL A 237 21.90 12.72 -5.27
N SER A 238 20.58 12.84 -5.29
CA SER A 238 19.87 13.67 -6.29
C SER A 238 20.21 15.15 -6.17
N LEU A 239 20.28 15.68 -4.95
CA LEU A 239 20.70 17.07 -4.71
C LEU A 239 22.16 17.30 -5.12
N GLY A 240 23.05 16.37 -4.77
CA GLY A 240 24.46 16.40 -5.17
C GLY A 240 24.62 16.37 -6.69
N TYR A 241 23.85 15.52 -7.38
CA TYR A 241 23.80 15.47 -8.84
C TYR A 241 23.34 16.81 -9.43
N MET A 242 22.24 17.39 -8.93
CA MET A 242 21.74 18.67 -9.43
C MET A 242 22.74 19.82 -9.25
N VAL A 243 23.39 19.91 -8.08
CA VAL A 243 24.43 20.91 -7.80
C VAL A 243 25.65 20.65 -8.69
N GLY A 244 26.08 19.40 -8.80
CA GLY A 244 27.19 18.99 -9.67
C GLY A 244 26.95 19.40 -11.12
N CYS A 245 25.76 19.15 -11.65
CA CYS A 245 25.39 19.59 -12.99
C CYS A 245 25.31 21.11 -13.11
N ALA A 246 24.83 21.83 -12.10
CA ALA A 246 24.79 23.30 -12.14
C ALA A 246 26.19 23.94 -12.25
N VAL A 247 27.20 23.33 -11.62
CA VAL A 247 28.58 23.83 -11.62
C VAL A 247 29.38 23.34 -12.82
N LEU A 248 29.30 22.04 -13.12
CA LEU A 248 30.18 21.36 -14.08
C LEU A 248 29.60 21.27 -15.48
N THR A 249 28.27 21.21 -15.61
CA THR A 249 27.56 20.98 -16.86
C THR A 249 26.24 21.78 -16.92
N PRO A 250 26.29 23.12 -16.81
CA PRO A 250 25.09 23.96 -16.71
C PRO A 250 24.17 23.83 -17.94
N ASP A 251 24.72 23.40 -19.08
CA ASP A 251 23.99 23.08 -20.30
C ASP A 251 22.92 21.99 -20.11
N LEU A 252 23.14 21.01 -19.22
CA LEU A 252 22.16 19.95 -18.93
C LEU A 252 20.88 20.48 -18.29
N TRP A 253 20.89 21.67 -17.68
CA TRP A 253 19.69 22.30 -17.13
C TRP A 253 18.72 22.78 -18.19
N LEU A 254 19.24 23.08 -19.39
CA LEU A 254 18.47 23.57 -20.54
C LEU A 254 18.16 22.45 -21.53
N GLU A 255 18.52 21.20 -21.22
CA GLU A 255 18.31 20.09 -22.12
C GLU A 255 16.81 19.88 -22.42
N PRO A 256 16.41 19.68 -23.69
CA PRO A 256 14.99 19.59 -24.08
C PRO A 256 14.21 18.48 -23.35
N LEU A 257 14.91 17.41 -22.95
CA LEU A 257 14.32 16.29 -22.23
C LEU A 257 14.05 16.60 -20.76
N GLY A 258 14.60 17.69 -20.23
CA GLY A 258 14.34 18.21 -18.88
C GLY A 258 14.71 17.23 -17.77
N ALA A 259 15.79 16.47 -17.93
CA ALA A 259 16.19 15.43 -16.97
C ALA A 259 16.34 16.00 -15.55
N LEU A 260 17.05 17.13 -15.40
CA LEU A 260 17.25 17.80 -14.11
C LEU A 260 15.97 18.41 -13.52
N VAL A 261 15.09 18.92 -14.39
CA VAL A 261 13.77 19.44 -13.97
C VAL A 261 12.93 18.31 -13.36
N LYS A 262 13.04 17.09 -13.89
CA LYS A 262 12.33 15.90 -13.38
C LYS A 262 12.92 15.37 -12.07
N THR A 263 14.19 15.63 -11.77
CA THR A 263 14.84 15.25 -10.50
C THR A 263 14.23 15.97 -9.30
N GLY A 264 13.82 17.23 -9.44
CA GLY A 264 13.17 17.99 -8.36
C GLY A 264 11.89 17.31 -7.84
N PRO A 265 10.89 17.03 -8.68
CA PRO A 265 9.72 16.25 -8.30
C PRO A 265 10.04 14.86 -7.75
N ALA A 266 11.08 14.19 -8.24
CA ALA A 266 11.52 12.90 -7.70
C ALA A 266 12.03 13.03 -6.25
N ILE A 267 12.75 14.11 -5.92
CA ILE A 267 13.16 14.43 -4.54
C ILE A 267 11.94 14.64 -3.66
N VAL A 268 10.96 15.43 -4.12
CA VAL A 268 9.70 15.63 -3.39
C VAL A 268 8.98 14.31 -3.15
N LEU A 269 8.95 13.42 -4.15
CA LEU A 269 8.35 12.10 -4.01
C LEU A 269 9.07 11.23 -2.97
N MET A 270 10.40 11.26 -2.93
CA MET A 270 11.19 10.58 -1.89
C MET A 270 10.95 11.16 -0.50
N LEU A 271 10.80 12.49 -0.37
CA LEU A 271 10.43 13.14 0.89
C LEU A 271 9.04 12.71 1.36
N VAL A 272 8.05 12.70 0.46
CA VAL A 272 6.70 12.21 0.75
C VAL A 272 6.76 10.74 1.17
N ALA A 273 7.51 9.90 0.46
CA ALA A 273 7.69 8.49 0.82
C ALA A 273 8.29 8.34 2.22
N LEU A 274 9.28 9.17 2.57
CA LEU A 274 9.93 9.17 3.87
C LEU A 274 8.97 9.60 4.99
N LEU A 275 8.15 10.63 4.77
CA LEU A 275 7.13 11.08 5.72
C LEU A 275 5.98 10.07 5.89
N MET A 276 5.74 9.24 4.87
CA MET A 276 4.75 8.16 4.93
C MET A 276 5.30 6.88 5.58
N MET A 277 6.60 6.81 5.90
CA MET A 277 7.18 5.67 6.62
C MET A 277 6.72 5.70 8.08
N ASP A 278 6.08 4.63 8.53
CA ASP A 278 5.67 4.51 9.93
C ASP A 278 6.92 4.22 10.78
N ASN A 279 7.00 4.81 11.98
CA ASN A 279 8.03 4.51 13.00
C ASN A 279 7.77 3.17 13.74
N ARG A 280 7.00 2.26 13.13
CA ARG A 280 6.66 0.94 13.69
C ARG A 280 7.50 -0.16 13.06
#